data_AF-A0A3N5KML9-F1
#
_entry.id   AF-A0A3N5KML9-F1
#
_cell.length_a   1.000
_cell.length_b   1.000
_cell.length_c   1.000
_cell.angle_alpha   90.00
_cell.angle_beta   90.00
_cell.angle_gamma   90.00
#
_symmetry.space_group_name_H-M   'P 1'
#
loop_
_entity.id
_entity.type
_entity.pdbx_description
1 polymer ?
#
loop_
_entity_poly.entity_id
_entity_poly.type
_entity_poly.pdbx_seq_one_letter_code
_entity_poly.pdbx_strand_id
1 'polypeptide(L)'
;MALIAGLYHTLNHAIFKCLLFLGAGSVLQATHTRNMEKMGGLIRRLPVTAFCFLIGAVAISGLPPLNGFVSEWLTYQALLAGFGTTQSLTRLMFPVAGALLALTAALAAACFVKAFGITFLALPRSEEAAKSREVAFTMRAGMAILAAGCLALVLGAAWFLPVFDPITEQAMGVRMSSALIAANGMAISAGTTRGGTVSTSGIAVLLVLLSTVPALLWVAWGRHARRRTGPAWDCGLPGLTAENEYTATAFSKPLRMIFSTLYRPRREIQADYEVSPYYPTAIRFESEIESSFEKRLYDPIKDWILAVADRMRAVQAGSIHAYLAYIFVTLILLLLFGARG
;
A
#
# COMPACT_ATOMS: atom_id res chain seq x y z
N MET A 1 -7.75 -23.51 -2.69
CA MET A 1 -7.56 -22.41 -1.71
C MET A 1 -6.68 -21.31 -2.21
N ALA A 2 -5.39 -21.53 -2.50
CA ALA A 2 -4.46 -20.47 -2.91
C ALA A 2 -4.96 -19.63 -4.10
N LEU A 3 -5.54 -20.27 -5.13
CA LEU A 3 -6.09 -19.57 -6.29
C LEU A 3 -7.22 -18.59 -5.93
N ILE A 4 -8.24 -19.04 -5.17
CA ILE A 4 -9.31 -18.16 -4.70
C ILE A 4 -8.78 -17.06 -3.78
N ALA A 5 -7.87 -17.39 -2.87
CA ALA A 5 -7.27 -16.40 -1.98
C ALA A 5 -6.56 -15.30 -2.79
N GLY A 6 -5.81 -15.68 -3.84
CA GLY A 6 -5.16 -14.76 -4.76
C GLY A 6 -6.16 -13.89 -5.53
N LEU A 7 -7.18 -14.50 -6.15
CA LEU A 7 -8.21 -13.77 -6.92
C LEU A 7 -9.03 -12.81 -6.04
N TYR A 8 -9.35 -13.23 -4.82
CA TYR A 8 -10.05 -12.38 -3.87
C TYR A 8 -9.16 -11.25 -3.36
N HIS A 9 -7.86 -11.52 -3.12
CA HIS A 9 -6.89 -10.48 -2.76
C HIS A 9 -6.68 -9.46 -3.88
N THR A 10 -6.61 -9.89 -5.15
CA THR A 10 -6.44 -8.96 -6.29
C THR A 10 -7.65 -8.05 -6.46
N LEU A 11 -8.87 -8.58 -6.31
CA LEU A 11 -10.09 -7.78 -6.33
C LEU A 11 -10.11 -6.75 -5.19
N ASN A 12 -9.83 -7.19 -3.96
CA ASN A 12 -9.74 -6.29 -2.81
C ASN A 12 -8.69 -5.20 -3.05
N HIS A 13 -7.51 -5.60 -3.51
CA HIS A 13 -6.39 -4.71 -3.78
C HIS A 13 -6.73 -3.66 -4.83
N ALA A 14 -7.40 -4.03 -5.92
CA ALA A 14 -7.87 -3.08 -6.92
C ALA A 14 -8.77 -2.00 -6.27
N ILE A 15 -9.74 -2.40 -5.46
CA ILE A 15 -10.74 -1.49 -4.90
C ILE A 15 -10.13 -0.54 -3.87
N PHE A 16 -9.39 -1.05 -2.86
CA PHE A 16 -8.81 -0.18 -1.84
C PHE A 16 -7.67 0.67 -2.39
N LYS A 17 -6.89 0.20 -3.39
CA LYS A 17 -5.87 1.05 -4.04
C LYS A 17 -6.50 2.16 -4.84
N CYS A 18 -7.54 1.87 -5.64
CA CYS A 18 -8.26 2.89 -6.38
C CYS A 18 -8.81 3.96 -5.42
N LEU A 19 -9.38 3.56 -4.28
CA LEU A 19 -9.86 4.47 -3.24
C LEU A 19 -8.75 5.38 -2.71
N LEU A 20 -7.59 4.80 -2.37
CA LEU A 20 -6.43 5.54 -1.86
C LEU A 20 -5.84 6.50 -2.91
N PHE A 21 -5.78 6.10 -4.18
CA PHE A 21 -5.31 6.96 -5.26
C PHE A 21 -6.28 8.12 -5.54
N LEU A 22 -7.59 7.87 -5.54
CA LEU A 22 -8.58 8.96 -5.65
C LEU A 22 -8.53 9.89 -4.44
N GLY A 23 -8.32 9.35 -3.24
CA GLY A 23 -8.13 10.14 -2.02
C GLY A 23 -6.86 11.00 -2.06
N ALA A 24 -5.73 10.43 -2.47
CA ALA A 24 -4.48 11.18 -2.66
C ALA A 24 -4.61 12.25 -3.75
N GLY A 25 -5.30 11.93 -4.86
CA GLY A 25 -5.62 12.90 -5.92
C GLY A 25 -6.52 14.04 -5.42
N SER A 26 -7.48 13.74 -4.54
CA SER A 26 -8.34 14.75 -3.92
C SER A 26 -7.55 15.66 -2.97
N VAL A 27 -6.63 15.10 -2.18
CA VAL A 27 -5.71 15.89 -1.33
C VAL A 27 -4.82 16.78 -2.19
N LEU A 28 -4.24 16.25 -3.28
CA LEU A 28 -3.43 17.03 -4.21
C LEU A 28 -4.23 18.16 -4.84
N GLN A 29 -5.47 17.90 -5.28
CA GLN A 29 -6.33 18.93 -5.86
C GLN A 29 -6.68 20.04 -4.87
N ALA A 30 -6.85 19.70 -3.59
CA ALA A 30 -7.22 20.65 -2.55
C ALA A 30 -6.04 21.45 -1.99
N THR A 31 -4.82 20.89 -2.01
CA THR A 31 -3.63 21.49 -1.40
C THR A 31 -2.59 21.98 -2.41
N HIS A 32 -2.75 21.61 -3.70
CA HIS A 32 -1.84 21.92 -4.80
C HIS A 32 -0.36 21.52 -4.58
N THR A 33 -0.09 20.65 -3.62
CA THR A 33 1.26 20.18 -3.29
C THR A 33 1.31 18.67 -3.19
N ARG A 34 2.43 18.08 -3.63
CA ARG A 34 2.74 16.66 -3.42
C ARG A 34 3.62 16.43 -2.18
N ASN A 35 4.07 17.51 -1.54
CA ASN A 35 4.99 17.43 -0.41
C ASN A 35 4.19 17.24 0.89
N MET A 36 4.26 16.03 1.47
CA MET A 36 3.62 15.69 2.74
C MET A 36 4.11 16.54 3.92
N GLU A 37 5.33 17.10 3.86
CA GLU A 37 5.85 17.97 4.92
C GLU A 37 5.10 19.30 5.01
N LYS A 38 4.43 19.71 3.93
CA LYS A 38 3.62 20.93 3.88
C LYS A 38 2.14 20.68 4.20
N MET A 39 1.75 19.43 4.46
CA MET A 39 0.38 19.02 4.76
C MET A 39 0.15 18.96 6.28
N GLY A 40 -1.10 18.76 6.70
CA GLY A 40 -1.51 18.67 8.11
C GLY A 40 -2.91 19.23 8.34
N GLY A 41 -3.63 18.73 9.34
CA GLY A 41 -4.94 19.24 9.76
C GLY A 41 -6.08 19.13 8.73
N LEU A 42 -5.88 18.38 7.65
CA LEU A 42 -6.86 18.30 6.57
C LEU A 42 -8.15 17.56 6.96
N ILE A 43 -8.18 16.80 8.06
CA ILE A 43 -9.39 16.08 8.51
C ILE A 43 -10.59 17.01 8.75
N ARG A 44 -10.34 18.26 9.16
CA ARG A 44 -11.39 19.26 9.39
C ARG A 44 -11.79 20.01 8.10
N ARG A 45 -10.90 20.03 7.10
CA ARG A 45 -11.10 20.74 5.83
C ARG A 45 -11.70 19.86 4.74
N LEU A 46 -11.30 18.58 4.75
CA LEU A 46 -11.67 17.54 3.81
C LEU A 46 -12.28 16.32 4.55
N PRO A 47 -13.33 16.49 5.38
CA PRO A 47 -13.83 15.42 6.24
C PRO A 47 -14.28 14.17 5.46
N VAL A 48 -14.90 14.34 4.28
CA VAL A 48 -15.36 13.20 3.48
C VAL A 48 -14.18 12.48 2.86
N THR A 49 -13.23 13.23 2.28
CA THR A 49 -12.00 12.68 1.71
C THR A 49 -11.17 11.96 2.78
N ALA A 50 -11.03 12.56 3.97
CA ALA A 50 -10.30 11.98 5.08
C ALA A 50 -10.94 10.66 5.54
N PHE A 51 -12.27 10.61 5.69
CA PHE A 51 -12.97 9.40 6.08
C PHE A 51 -12.83 8.28 5.02
N CYS A 52 -13.01 8.62 3.74
CA CYS A 52 -12.83 7.67 2.65
C CYS A 52 -11.39 7.14 2.56
N PHE A 53 -10.40 8.03 2.70
CA PHE A 53 -8.99 7.65 2.73
C PHE A 53 -8.68 6.76 3.94
N LEU A 54 -9.26 7.04 5.11
CA LEU A 54 -9.11 6.21 6.31
C LEU A 54 -9.65 4.79 6.09
N ILE A 55 -10.83 4.65 5.46
CA ILE A 55 -11.35 3.33 5.08
C ILE A 55 -10.35 2.61 4.16
N GLY A 56 -9.82 3.29 3.14
CA GLY A 56 -8.78 2.72 2.29
C GLY A 56 -7.53 2.31 3.06
N ALA A 57 -7.07 3.14 4.00
CA ALA A 57 -5.87 2.93 4.81
C ALA A 57 -6.02 1.75 5.77
N VAL A 58 -7.19 1.59 6.40
CA VAL A 58 -7.51 0.44 7.26
C VAL A 58 -7.63 -0.84 6.41
N ALA A 59 -8.21 -0.74 5.21
CA ALA A 59 -8.37 -1.88 4.29
C ALA A 59 -7.03 -2.42 3.80
N ILE A 60 -6.14 -1.55 3.31
CA ILE A 60 -4.81 -1.95 2.84
C ILE A 60 -3.88 -2.41 3.97
N SER A 61 -4.16 -2.02 5.21
CA SER A 61 -3.39 -2.46 6.39
C SER A 61 -3.86 -3.81 6.93
N GLY A 62 -4.83 -4.47 6.28
CA GLY A 62 -5.31 -5.78 6.70
C GLY A 62 -6.02 -5.77 8.06
N LEU A 63 -6.55 -4.63 8.51
CA LEU A 63 -7.17 -4.53 9.82
C LEU A 63 -8.64 -4.99 9.79
N PRO A 64 -9.10 -5.78 10.78
CA PRO A 64 -10.54 -6.01 10.98
C PRO A 64 -11.20 -4.65 11.28
N PRO A 65 -12.28 -4.23 10.59
CA PRO A 65 -13.29 -5.02 9.89
C PRO A 65 -13.23 -4.92 8.34
N LEU A 66 -12.11 -4.57 7.72
CA LEU A 66 -12.09 -4.27 6.28
C LEU A 66 -11.63 -5.42 5.38
N ASN A 67 -11.87 -5.29 4.07
CA ASN A 67 -11.81 -6.41 3.12
C ASN A 67 -10.40 -7.01 2.99
N GLY A 68 -9.35 -6.19 3.12
CA GLY A 68 -7.97 -6.66 3.11
C GLY A 68 -7.66 -7.69 4.19
N PHE A 69 -8.28 -7.61 5.37
CA PHE A 69 -8.12 -8.63 6.42
C PHE A 69 -8.57 -10.00 5.94
N VAL A 70 -9.71 -10.06 5.25
CA VAL A 70 -10.31 -11.33 4.79
C VAL A 70 -9.42 -12.00 3.73
N SER A 71 -8.91 -11.23 2.77
CA SER A 71 -8.04 -11.78 1.72
C SER A 71 -6.67 -12.18 2.24
N GLU A 72 -6.06 -11.40 3.14
CA GLU A 72 -4.80 -11.79 3.78
C GLU A 72 -4.97 -13.02 4.67
N TRP A 73 -6.06 -13.09 5.44
CA TRP A 73 -6.37 -14.27 6.25
C TRP A 73 -6.52 -15.53 5.39
N LEU A 74 -7.25 -15.47 4.27
CA LEU A 74 -7.35 -16.58 3.31
C LEU A 74 -5.99 -16.98 2.73
N THR A 75 -5.12 -16.01 2.48
CA THR A 75 -3.76 -16.25 1.99
C THR A 75 -2.92 -16.96 3.05
N TYR A 76 -3.01 -16.55 4.32
CA TYR A 76 -2.37 -17.25 5.44
C TYR A 76 -2.90 -18.68 5.59
N GLN A 77 -4.22 -18.91 5.51
CA GLN A 77 -4.78 -20.25 5.57
C GLN A 77 -4.28 -21.12 4.42
N ALA A 78 -4.15 -20.57 3.21
CA ALA A 78 -3.57 -21.29 2.07
C ALA A 78 -2.10 -21.67 2.29
N LEU A 79 -1.29 -20.77 2.87
CA LEU A 79 0.11 -21.04 3.21
C LEU A 79 0.24 -22.10 4.31
N LEU A 80 -0.57 -22.02 5.35
CA LEU A 80 -0.59 -22.99 6.46
C LEU A 80 -1.06 -24.37 6.00
N ALA A 81 -2.08 -24.43 5.15
CA ALA A 81 -2.55 -25.69 4.57
C ALA A 81 -1.45 -26.34 3.70
N GLY A 82 -0.75 -25.54 2.89
CA GLY A 82 0.37 -26.03 2.06
C GLY A 82 1.55 -26.58 2.89
N PHE A 83 1.83 -25.99 4.05
CA PHE A 83 2.83 -26.50 4.98
C PHE A 83 2.52 -27.94 5.46
N GLY A 84 1.24 -28.31 5.54
CA GLY A 84 0.80 -29.64 5.97
C GLY A 84 0.95 -30.73 4.91
N THR A 85 1.03 -30.37 3.61
CA THR A 85 0.89 -31.33 2.50
C THR A 85 2.18 -31.61 1.74
N THR A 86 3.17 -30.71 1.78
CA THR A 86 4.44 -30.87 1.03
C THR A 86 5.54 -31.54 1.84
N GLN A 87 6.35 -32.39 1.19
CA GLN A 87 7.55 -33.01 1.76
C GLN A 87 8.84 -32.22 1.43
N SER A 88 9.88 -32.45 2.23
CA SER A 88 11.26 -31.99 2.03
C SER A 88 11.47 -30.46 2.09
N LEU A 89 12.26 -29.89 1.16
CA LEU A 89 12.78 -28.52 1.27
C LEU A 89 11.75 -27.44 0.94
N THR A 90 10.78 -27.74 0.07
CA THR A 90 9.67 -26.82 -0.32
C THR A 90 8.83 -26.42 0.89
N ARG A 91 8.79 -27.25 1.94
CA ARG A 91 8.09 -26.95 3.18
C ARG A 91 8.60 -25.67 3.86
N LEU A 92 9.89 -25.35 3.71
CA LEU A 92 10.48 -24.13 4.26
C LEU A 92 10.01 -22.86 3.55
N MET A 93 9.49 -22.97 2.32
CA MET A 93 8.99 -21.80 1.59
C MET A 93 7.72 -21.23 2.22
N PHE A 94 6.86 -22.05 2.83
CA PHE A 94 5.62 -21.61 3.45
C PHE A 94 5.80 -20.69 4.67
N PRO A 95 6.61 -21.04 5.71
CA PRO A 95 6.85 -20.14 6.84
C PRO A 95 7.63 -18.89 6.41
N VAL A 96 8.54 -19.02 5.44
CA VAL A 96 9.25 -17.84 4.88
C VAL A 96 8.27 -16.91 4.17
N ALA A 97 7.39 -17.44 3.31
CA ALA A 97 6.35 -16.65 2.65
C ALA A 97 5.38 -16.02 3.65
N GLY A 98 4.98 -16.75 4.70
CA GLY A 98 4.13 -16.23 5.77
C GLY A 98 4.80 -15.10 6.57
N ALA A 99 6.10 -15.24 6.86
CA ALA A 99 6.89 -14.21 7.53
C ALA A 99 7.05 -12.96 6.66
N LEU A 100 7.31 -13.13 5.36
CA LEU A 100 7.37 -12.03 4.40
C LEU A 100 6.01 -11.32 4.28
N LEU A 101 4.91 -12.07 4.22
CA LEU A 101 3.56 -11.51 4.22
C LEU A 101 3.27 -10.70 5.49
N ALA A 102 3.73 -11.19 6.65
CA ALA A 102 3.55 -10.50 7.93
C ALA A 102 4.36 -9.20 7.97
N LEU A 103 5.61 -9.25 7.47
CA LEU A 103 6.46 -8.08 7.35
C LEU A 103 5.85 -7.04 6.39
N THR A 104 5.30 -7.47 5.26
CA THR A 104 4.66 -6.55 4.31
C THR A 104 3.41 -5.90 4.91
N ALA A 105 2.58 -6.66 5.64
CA ALA A 105 1.41 -6.12 6.34
C ALA A 105 1.82 -5.08 7.40
N ALA A 106 2.85 -5.38 8.20
CA ALA A 106 3.37 -4.46 9.21
C ALA A 106 3.94 -3.16 8.60
N LEU A 107 4.70 -3.26 7.51
CA LEU A 107 5.24 -2.10 6.79
C LEU A 107 4.12 -1.29 6.11
N ALA A 108 3.10 -1.96 5.57
CA ALA A 108 1.92 -1.31 5.02
C ALA A 108 1.20 -0.50 6.11
N ALA A 109 0.92 -1.10 7.27
CA ALA A 109 0.31 -0.41 8.40
C ALA A 109 1.14 0.80 8.84
N ALA A 110 2.46 0.66 9.02
CA ALA A 110 3.33 1.77 9.39
C ALA A 110 3.31 2.91 8.34
N CYS A 111 3.30 2.55 7.06
CA CYS A 111 3.22 3.51 5.95
C CYS A 111 1.89 4.26 5.94
N PHE A 112 0.77 3.57 6.13
CA PHE A 112 -0.55 4.19 6.08
C PHE A 112 -0.94 4.93 7.36
N VAL A 113 -0.40 4.54 8.51
CA VAL A 113 -0.44 5.35 9.74
C VAL A 113 0.30 6.67 9.52
N LYS A 114 1.49 6.64 8.91
CA LYS A 114 2.21 7.86 8.52
C LYS A 114 1.40 8.70 7.51
N ALA A 115 0.92 8.07 6.45
CA ALA A 115 0.21 8.74 5.37
C ALA A 115 -1.05 9.44 5.88
N PHE A 116 -1.85 8.76 6.71
CA PHE A 116 -3.05 9.35 7.29
C PHE A 116 -2.71 10.37 8.38
N GLY A 117 -1.85 10.01 9.32
CA GLY A 117 -1.52 10.84 10.48
C GLY A 117 -0.87 12.17 10.11
N ILE A 118 0.15 12.16 9.26
CA ILE A 118 0.89 13.37 8.90
C ILE A 118 0.08 14.31 7.99
N THR A 119 -0.77 13.74 7.12
CA THR A 119 -1.53 14.49 6.11
C THR A 119 -2.83 15.06 6.68
N PHE A 120 -3.59 14.25 7.42
CA PHE A 120 -4.95 14.61 7.83
C PHE A 120 -5.04 15.07 9.29
N LEU A 121 -4.20 14.54 10.19
CA LEU A 121 -4.20 14.93 11.59
C LEU A 121 -3.25 16.12 11.84
N ALA A 122 -3.18 16.57 13.09
CA ALA A 122 -2.34 17.67 13.56
C ALA A 122 -2.76 19.06 13.02
N LEU A 123 -1.89 20.06 13.10
CA LEU A 123 -2.12 21.43 12.63
C LEU A 123 -1.75 21.58 11.14
N PRO A 124 -2.41 22.49 10.40
CA PRO A 124 -2.01 22.79 9.04
C PRO A 124 -0.64 23.48 9.00
N ARG A 125 0.33 22.87 8.31
CA ARG A 125 1.71 23.37 8.17
C ARG A 125 1.93 24.39 7.04
N SER A 126 0.93 24.58 6.18
CA SER A 126 0.98 25.55 5.08
C SER A 126 -0.33 26.32 4.97
N GLU A 127 -0.26 27.52 4.38
CA GLU A 127 -1.47 28.30 4.09
C GLU A 127 -2.45 27.55 3.17
N GLU A 128 -1.93 26.83 2.18
CA GLU A 128 -2.74 26.02 1.26
C GLU A 128 -3.50 24.93 2.01
N ALA A 129 -2.84 24.22 2.93
CA ALA A 129 -3.51 23.25 3.80
C ALA A 129 -4.56 23.91 4.70
N ALA A 130 -4.25 25.08 5.25
CA ALA A 130 -5.15 25.82 6.13
C ALA A 130 -6.39 26.38 5.42
N LYS A 131 -6.27 26.81 4.16
CA LYS A 131 -7.35 27.40 3.35
C LYS A 131 -8.09 26.36 2.49
N SER A 132 -7.60 25.13 2.44
CA SER A 132 -8.19 24.04 1.67
C SER A 132 -9.68 23.83 1.96
N ARG A 133 -10.40 23.40 0.93
CA ARG A 133 -11.83 23.07 0.98
C ARG A 133 -12.07 21.73 0.31
N GLU A 134 -13.15 21.09 0.74
CA GLU A 134 -13.57 19.80 0.19
C GLU A 134 -13.69 19.83 -1.34
N VAL A 135 -13.30 18.72 -1.97
CA VAL A 135 -13.28 18.59 -3.44
C VAL A 135 -14.69 18.48 -4.03
N ALA A 136 -14.77 18.59 -5.36
CA ALA A 136 -16.00 18.47 -6.12
C ALA A 136 -16.77 17.18 -5.79
N PHE A 137 -18.10 17.25 -5.88
CA PHE A 137 -18.98 16.13 -5.53
C PHE A 137 -18.67 14.85 -6.34
N THR A 138 -18.32 14.98 -7.61
CA THR A 138 -17.98 13.85 -8.48
C THR A 138 -16.79 13.03 -7.97
N MET A 139 -15.73 13.70 -7.49
CA MET A 139 -14.57 13.04 -6.88
C MET A 139 -14.95 12.34 -5.58
N ARG A 140 -15.77 13.02 -4.74
CA ARG A 140 -16.28 12.43 -3.49
C ARG A 140 -17.17 11.22 -3.73
N ALA A 141 -18.04 11.26 -4.74
CA ALA A 141 -18.90 10.15 -5.10
C ALA A 141 -18.07 8.93 -5.53
N GLY A 142 -17.05 9.13 -6.37
CA GLY A 142 -16.12 8.05 -6.75
C GLY A 142 -15.43 7.40 -5.56
N MET A 143 -14.94 8.20 -4.62
CA MET A 143 -14.35 7.68 -3.37
C MET A 143 -15.39 6.95 -2.50
N ALA A 144 -16.59 7.52 -2.33
CA ALA A 144 -17.65 6.93 -1.51
C ALA A 144 -18.11 5.57 -2.05
N ILE A 145 -18.23 5.44 -3.38
CA ILE A 145 -18.58 4.16 -4.04
C ILE A 145 -17.51 3.10 -3.76
N LEU A 146 -16.23 3.44 -3.89
CA LEU A 146 -15.15 2.49 -3.61
C LEU A 146 -15.05 2.15 -2.12
N ALA A 147 -15.26 3.12 -1.23
CA ALA A 147 -15.31 2.90 0.21
C ALA A 147 -16.48 1.97 0.59
N ALA A 148 -17.65 2.15 -0.02
CA ALA A 148 -18.78 1.23 0.12
C ALA A 148 -18.43 -0.16 -0.44
N GLY A 149 -17.70 -0.24 -1.56
CA GLY A 149 -17.17 -1.49 -2.12
C GLY A 149 -16.27 -2.25 -1.14
N CYS A 150 -15.36 -1.55 -0.44
CA CYS A 150 -14.54 -2.17 0.61
C CYS A 150 -15.39 -2.79 1.73
N LEU A 151 -16.47 -2.10 2.16
CA LEU A 151 -17.37 -2.62 3.20
C LEU A 151 -18.22 -3.80 2.68
N ALA A 152 -18.74 -3.68 1.46
CA ALA A 152 -19.56 -4.71 0.82
C ALA A 152 -18.78 -6.02 0.65
N LEU A 153 -17.49 -5.95 0.30
CA LEU A 153 -16.66 -7.15 0.15
C LEU A 153 -16.40 -7.87 1.47
N VAL A 154 -16.33 -7.17 2.61
CA VAL A 154 -16.19 -7.80 3.93
C VAL A 154 -17.45 -8.55 4.31
N LEU A 155 -18.56 -7.81 4.33
CA LEU A 155 -19.83 -8.30 4.85
C LEU A 155 -20.42 -9.35 3.90
N GLY A 156 -20.20 -9.16 2.60
CA GLY A 156 -20.64 -10.04 1.54
C GLY A 156 -19.59 -11.04 1.07
N ALA A 157 -18.51 -11.29 1.83
CA ALA A 157 -17.47 -12.22 1.40
C ALA A 157 -18.04 -13.60 0.99
N ALA A 158 -19.06 -14.09 1.71
CA ALA A 158 -19.76 -15.33 1.37
C ALA A 158 -20.53 -15.28 0.04
N TRP A 159 -20.95 -14.10 -0.43
CA TRP A 159 -21.59 -13.91 -1.74
C TRP A 159 -20.58 -13.72 -2.87
N PHE A 160 -19.41 -13.16 -2.58
CA PHE A 160 -18.36 -12.92 -3.57
C PHE A 160 -17.48 -14.15 -3.82
N LEU A 161 -17.25 -15.01 -2.83
CA LEU A 161 -16.43 -16.22 -3.03
C LEU A 161 -16.98 -17.18 -4.13
N PRO A 162 -18.30 -17.43 -4.23
CA PRO A 162 -18.88 -18.25 -5.30
C PRO A 162 -18.71 -17.64 -6.70
N VAL A 163 -18.49 -16.33 -6.84
CA VAL A 163 -18.25 -15.69 -8.15
C VAL A 163 -16.98 -16.25 -8.81
N PHE A 164 -16.03 -16.73 -8.00
CA PHE A 164 -14.80 -17.35 -8.49
C PHE A 164 -14.92 -18.86 -8.73
N ASP A 165 -16.06 -19.49 -8.41
CA ASP A 165 -16.26 -20.94 -8.60
C ASP A 165 -16.04 -21.39 -10.04
N PRO A 166 -16.58 -20.73 -11.08
CA PRO A 166 -16.38 -21.15 -12.47
C PRO A 166 -14.89 -21.22 -12.86
N ILE A 167 -14.08 -20.30 -12.33
CA ILE A 167 -12.63 -20.27 -12.56
C ILE A 167 -11.97 -21.46 -11.86
N THR A 168 -12.34 -21.75 -10.61
CA THR A 168 -11.79 -22.91 -9.90
C THR A 168 -12.24 -24.25 -10.46
N GLU A 169 -13.46 -24.33 -10.95
CA GLU A 169 -14.00 -25.54 -11.58
C GLU A 169 -13.29 -25.81 -12.90
N GLN A 170 -13.08 -24.79 -13.72
CA GLN A 170 -12.31 -24.92 -14.97
C GLN A 170 -10.83 -25.26 -14.71
N ALA A 171 -10.20 -24.63 -13.71
CA ALA A 171 -8.76 -24.80 -13.47
C ALA A 171 -8.41 -26.07 -12.67
N MET A 172 -9.27 -26.49 -11.75
CA MET A 172 -8.97 -27.53 -10.76
C MET A 172 -10.05 -28.63 -10.69
N GLY A 173 -11.17 -28.49 -11.41
CA GLY A 173 -12.28 -29.45 -11.37
C GLY A 173 -13.07 -29.47 -10.04
N VAL A 174 -12.86 -28.48 -9.16
CA VAL A 174 -13.46 -28.46 -7.82
C VAL A 174 -14.05 -27.08 -7.53
N ARG A 175 -15.31 -27.06 -7.10
CA ARG A 175 -15.98 -25.87 -6.56
C ARG A 175 -15.51 -25.63 -5.14
N MET A 176 -14.70 -24.60 -4.96
CA MET A 176 -13.97 -24.36 -3.71
C MET A 176 -14.75 -23.47 -2.73
N SER A 177 -15.76 -22.71 -3.19
CA SER A 177 -16.57 -21.87 -2.31
C SER A 177 -17.35 -22.68 -1.26
N SER A 178 -17.83 -23.88 -1.60
CA SER A 178 -18.59 -24.75 -0.68
C SER A 178 -17.76 -25.22 0.52
N ALA A 179 -16.45 -25.38 0.34
CA ALA A 179 -15.52 -25.72 1.42
C ALA A 179 -15.10 -24.49 2.25
N LEU A 180 -15.14 -23.29 1.64
CA LEU A 180 -14.75 -22.04 2.29
C LEU A 180 -15.89 -21.39 3.07
N ILE A 181 -17.14 -21.59 2.67
CA ILE A 181 -18.29 -20.95 3.30
C ILE A 181 -18.83 -21.87 4.41
N ALA A 182 -18.87 -21.35 5.64
CA ALA A 182 -19.37 -22.04 6.81
C ALA A 182 -20.50 -21.24 7.48
N ALA A 183 -21.23 -21.87 8.41
CA ALA A 183 -22.27 -21.25 9.22
C ALA A 183 -23.29 -20.44 8.38
N ASN A 184 -23.85 -21.04 7.33
CA ASN A 184 -24.83 -20.42 6.43
C ASN A 184 -24.38 -19.07 5.83
N GLY A 185 -23.08 -18.90 5.56
CA GLY A 185 -22.54 -17.66 4.98
C GLY A 185 -22.06 -16.64 6.01
N MET A 186 -22.18 -16.93 7.31
CA MET A 186 -21.71 -16.03 8.36
C MET A 186 -20.23 -16.23 8.72
N ALA A 187 -19.62 -17.32 8.27
CA ALA A 187 -18.22 -17.62 8.54
C ALA A 187 -17.48 -18.09 7.29
N ILE A 188 -16.20 -17.76 7.25
CA ILE A 188 -15.26 -18.25 6.25
C ILE A 188 -14.36 -19.25 6.97
N SER A 189 -14.27 -20.45 6.41
CA SER A 189 -13.42 -21.54 6.87
C SER A 189 -12.25 -21.71 5.92
N ALA A 190 -11.14 -22.23 6.42
CA ALA A 190 -10.03 -22.67 5.58
C ALA A 190 -10.35 -23.91 4.72
N GLY A 191 -11.52 -24.54 4.91
CA GLY A 191 -11.94 -25.75 4.19
C GLY A 191 -11.12 -26.99 4.49
N THR A 192 -10.38 -26.99 5.61
CA THR A 192 -9.62 -28.13 6.11
C THR A 192 -10.05 -28.43 7.55
N THR A 193 -9.95 -29.69 7.98
CA THR A 193 -10.42 -30.15 9.31
C THR A 193 -9.67 -29.52 10.48
N ARG A 194 -8.44 -29.04 10.25
CA ARG A 194 -7.59 -28.35 11.26
C ARG A 194 -7.42 -26.86 10.97
N GLY A 195 -8.09 -26.34 9.95
CA GLY A 195 -7.94 -24.96 9.53
C GLY A 195 -8.77 -24.01 10.38
N GLY A 196 -8.36 -22.75 10.42
CA GLY A 196 -9.09 -21.72 11.17
C GLY A 196 -10.43 -21.37 10.53
N THR A 197 -11.36 -20.88 11.34
CA THR A 197 -12.61 -20.26 10.89
C THR A 197 -12.69 -18.83 11.41
N VAL A 198 -13.13 -17.90 10.56
CA VAL A 198 -13.33 -16.49 10.91
C VAL A 198 -14.73 -16.06 10.49
N SER A 199 -15.48 -15.46 11.41
CA SER A 199 -16.77 -14.83 11.10
C SER A 199 -16.58 -13.33 10.88
N THR A 200 -16.61 -12.90 9.63
CA THR A 200 -16.46 -11.48 9.25
C THR A 200 -17.64 -10.65 9.75
N SER A 201 -18.86 -11.19 9.66
CA SER A 201 -20.06 -10.58 10.22
C SER A 201 -20.02 -10.51 11.74
N GLY A 202 -19.54 -11.56 12.41
CA GLY A 202 -19.36 -11.58 13.86
C GLY A 202 -18.36 -10.53 14.35
N ILE A 203 -17.22 -10.39 13.67
CA ILE A 203 -16.23 -9.35 13.97
C ILE A 203 -16.83 -7.95 13.74
N ALA A 204 -17.56 -7.75 12.65
CA ALA A 204 -18.21 -6.47 12.38
C ALA A 204 -19.24 -6.12 13.47
N VAL A 205 -20.09 -7.06 13.88
CA VAL A 205 -21.06 -6.88 14.98
C VAL A 205 -20.33 -6.58 16.28
N LEU A 206 -19.26 -7.31 16.61
CA LEU A 206 -18.48 -7.07 17.82
C LEU A 206 -17.88 -5.66 17.84
N LEU A 207 -17.34 -5.19 16.72
CA LEU A 207 -16.77 -3.84 16.62
C LEU A 207 -17.86 -2.76 16.71
N VAL A 208 -19.04 -2.99 16.14
CA VAL A 208 -20.20 -2.11 16.31
C VAL A 208 -20.63 -2.07 17.78
N LEU A 209 -20.70 -3.20 18.46
CA LEU A 209 -21.03 -3.27 19.90
C LEU A 209 -19.98 -2.56 20.76
N LEU A 210 -18.70 -2.82 20.51
CA LEU A 210 -17.58 -2.16 21.20
C LEU A 210 -17.57 -0.64 21.00
N SER A 211 -18.11 -0.14 19.89
CA SER A 211 -18.20 1.30 19.61
C SER A 211 -19.48 1.92 20.14
N THR A 212 -20.62 1.22 20.03
CA THR A 212 -21.94 1.71 20.42
C THR A 212 -22.16 1.69 21.92
N VAL A 213 -21.64 0.69 22.66
CA VAL A 213 -21.78 0.63 24.12
C VAL A 213 -21.13 1.84 24.80
N PRO A 214 -19.85 2.20 24.57
CA PRO A 214 -19.27 3.40 25.13
C PRO A 214 -19.97 4.67 24.67
N ALA A 215 -20.44 4.73 23.41
CA ALA A 215 -21.21 5.86 22.92
C ALA A 215 -22.50 6.02 23.73
N LEU A 216 -23.27 4.94 23.93
CA LEU A 216 -24.49 4.92 24.75
C LEU A 216 -24.21 5.27 26.21
N LEU A 217 -23.12 4.80 26.80
CA LEU A 217 -22.69 5.19 28.15
C LEU A 217 -22.33 6.68 28.21
N TRP A 218 -21.65 7.21 27.20
CA TRP A 218 -21.35 8.62 27.09
C TRP A 218 -22.62 9.46 26.92
N VAL A 219 -23.60 8.99 26.15
CA VAL A 219 -24.89 9.67 26.12
C VAL A 219 -25.61 9.48 27.47
N ALA A 220 -25.67 8.31 28.09
CA ALA A 220 -26.41 8.15 29.36
C ALA A 220 -25.84 8.99 30.53
N TRP A 221 -24.50 9.05 30.66
CA TRP A 221 -23.85 9.67 31.83
C TRP A 221 -22.91 10.84 31.48
N GLY A 222 -22.31 10.83 30.29
CA GLY A 222 -21.29 11.81 29.88
C GLY A 222 -21.84 13.18 29.44
N ARG A 223 -23.08 13.28 28.92
CA ARG A 223 -23.65 14.59 28.51
C ARG A 223 -23.89 15.56 29.67
N HIS A 224 -23.97 15.06 30.90
CA HIS A 224 -24.07 15.90 32.10
C HIS A 224 -22.70 16.31 32.69
N ALA A 225 -21.60 15.76 32.16
CA ALA A 225 -20.26 16.14 32.59
C ALA A 225 -19.93 17.56 32.12
N ARG A 226 -19.45 18.42 33.02
CA ARG A 226 -18.99 19.77 32.67
C ARG A 226 -17.74 19.67 31.80
N ARG A 227 -17.85 20.00 30.52
CA ARG A 227 -16.72 20.07 29.59
C ARG A 227 -16.00 21.41 29.75
N ARG A 228 -14.69 21.39 29.99
CA ARG A 228 -13.82 22.57 29.85
C ARG A 228 -12.96 22.40 28.61
N THR A 229 -12.99 23.39 27.73
CA THR A 229 -12.07 23.48 26.60
C THR A 229 -10.92 24.37 27.01
N GLY A 230 -9.70 23.86 26.94
CA GLY A 230 -8.47 24.61 27.18
C GLY A 230 -7.46 24.35 26.06
N PRO A 231 -6.29 24.99 26.09
CA PRO A 231 -5.19 24.63 25.21
C PRO A 231 -4.83 23.15 25.41
N ALA A 232 -4.36 22.50 24.35
CA ALA A 232 -3.81 21.15 24.47
C ALA A 232 -2.62 21.17 25.44
N TRP A 233 -2.39 20.06 26.13
CA TRP A 233 -1.20 19.93 26.99
C TRP A 233 0.05 20.11 26.14
N ASP A 234 0.83 21.13 26.48
CA ASP A 234 2.01 21.55 25.75
C ASP A 234 3.31 21.14 26.44
N CYS A 235 3.23 20.21 27.40
CA CYS A 235 4.36 19.85 28.27
C CYS A 235 5.00 21.06 28.98
N GLY A 236 4.25 22.15 29.17
CA GLY A 236 4.75 23.38 29.78
C GLY A 236 5.45 24.33 28.79
N LEU A 237 5.34 24.09 27.48
CA LEU A 237 5.90 24.95 26.44
C LEU A 237 4.82 25.90 25.87
N PRO A 238 4.80 27.19 26.25
CA PRO A 238 3.81 28.10 25.72
C PRO A 238 3.96 28.27 24.20
N GLY A 239 2.83 28.27 23.48
CA GLY A 239 2.79 28.66 22.07
C GLY A 239 3.22 27.58 21.07
N LEU A 240 2.76 26.35 21.24
CA LEU A 240 2.98 25.30 20.23
C LEU A 240 2.45 25.71 18.84
N THR A 241 3.33 25.68 17.85
CA THR A 241 3.01 25.92 16.43
C THR A 241 3.12 24.64 15.62
N ALA A 242 2.77 24.70 14.33
CA ALA A 242 2.86 23.58 13.41
C ALA A 242 4.32 23.09 13.18
N GLU A 243 5.33 23.89 13.56
CA GLU A 243 6.75 23.54 13.48
C GLU A 243 7.18 22.54 14.55
N ASN A 244 6.46 22.49 15.67
CA ASN A 244 6.77 21.58 16.79
C ASN A 244 6.22 20.16 16.56
N GLU A 245 5.57 19.91 15.42
CA GLU A 245 4.96 18.64 15.11
C GLU A 245 5.93 17.65 14.47
N TYR A 246 5.60 16.36 14.58
CA TYR A 246 6.31 15.33 13.84
C TYR A 246 6.16 15.54 12.34
N THR A 247 7.29 15.65 11.65
CA THR A 247 7.39 15.66 10.19
C THR A 247 7.25 14.26 9.62
N ALA A 248 6.90 14.17 8.33
CA ALA A 248 6.82 12.89 7.62
C ALA A 248 8.18 12.17 7.68
N THR A 249 9.25 12.92 7.54
CA THR A 249 10.64 12.44 7.59
C THR A 249 10.98 11.91 8.98
N ALA A 250 10.67 12.66 10.04
CA ALA A 250 10.91 12.23 11.42
C ALA A 250 10.17 10.94 11.76
N PHE A 251 8.90 10.81 11.36
CA PHE A 251 8.12 9.58 11.59
C PHE A 251 8.78 8.35 10.95
N SER A 252 9.32 8.48 9.74
CA SER A 252 9.97 7.37 9.03
C SER A 252 11.44 7.15 9.40
N LYS A 253 12.04 7.98 10.27
CA LYS A 253 13.46 7.93 10.58
C LYS A 253 13.90 6.59 11.20
N PRO A 254 13.18 5.99 12.16
CA PRO A 254 13.56 4.68 12.72
C PRO A 254 13.62 3.58 11.65
N LEU A 255 12.59 3.52 10.78
CA LEU A 255 12.54 2.56 9.68
C LEU A 255 13.69 2.77 8.69
N ARG A 256 13.99 4.03 8.32
CA ARG A 256 15.13 4.35 7.44
C ARG A 256 16.47 3.93 8.04
N MET A 257 16.61 3.99 9.37
CA MET A 257 17.82 3.57 10.07
C MET A 257 17.99 2.04 10.05
N ILE A 258 16.92 1.29 10.31
CA ILE A 258 16.91 -0.18 10.26
C ILE A 258 17.31 -0.68 8.86
N PHE A 259 16.77 -0.06 7.81
CA PHE A 259 17.06 -0.44 6.43
C PHE A 259 18.20 0.38 5.79
N SER A 260 19.03 1.05 6.60
CA SER A 260 20.11 1.91 6.09
C SER A 260 21.16 1.15 5.27
N THR A 261 21.46 -0.11 5.62
CA THR A 261 22.36 -0.98 4.84
C THR A 261 21.83 -1.26 3.44
N LEU A 262 20.50 -1.38 3.29
CA LEU A 262 19.83 -1.66 2.02
C LEU A 262 19.68 -0.38 1.18
N TYR A 263 19.15 0.70 1.78
CA TYR A 263 18.80 1.93 1.05
C TYR A 263 19.95 2.95 0.95
N ARG A 264 21.03 2.80 1.72
CA ARG A 264 22.18 3.72 1.79
C ARG A 264 21.76 5.21 1.73
N PRO A 265 20.92 5.69 2.67
CA PRO A 265 20.45 7.07 2.63
C PRO A 265 21.63 8.03 2.74
N ARG A 266 21.84 8.88 1.73
CA ARG A 266 22.76 10.01 1.86
C ARG A 266 22.07 11.10 2.69
N ARG A 267 22.78 11.61 3.68
CA ARG A 267 22.30 12.70 4.55
C ARG A 267 23.21 13.89 4.30
N GLU A 268 22.67 14.93 3.70
CA GLU A 268 23.34 16.22 3.65
C GLU A 268 22.71 17.10 4.74
N ILE A 269 23.49 17.37 5.79
CA ILE A 269 23.12 18.36 6.80
C ILE A 269 23.84 19.64 6.38
N GLN A 270 23.10 20.59 5.82
CA GLN A 270 23.58 21.95 5.65
C GLN A 270 23.11 22.73 6.87
N ALA A 271 24.02 22.96 7.81
CA ALA A 271 23.78 23.86 8.93
C ALA A 271 24.27 25.25 8.50
N ASP A 272 23.35 26.22 8.47
CA ASP A 272 23.67 27.62 8.29
C ASP A 272 24.14 28.16 9.65
N TYR A 273 25.36 28.69 9.70
CA TYR A 273 25.96 29.28 10.90
C TYR A 273 26.15 30.78 10.67
N GLU A 274 25.40 31.65 11.35
CA GLU A 274 25.57 33.11 11.21
C GLU A 274 26.65 33.70 12.12
N VAL A 275 26.87 33.15 13.32
CA VAL A 275 27.71 33.81 14.34
C VAL A 275 28.82 32.91 14.90
N SER A 276 28.56 31.60 15.04
CA SER A 276 29.53 30.67 15.61
C SER A 276 29.27 29.24 15.12
N PRO A 277 30.33 28.42 14.89
CA PRO A 277 30.20 26.99 14.56
C PRO A 277 29.42 26.18 15.60
N TYR A 278 29.24 26.71 16.81
CA TYR A 278 28.55 26.06 17.92
C TYR A 278 27.07 26.45 18.05
N TYR A 279 26.59 27.46 17.30
CA TYR A 279 25.20 27.92 17.31
C TYR A 279 24.66 27.98 15.87
N PRO A 280 24.20 26.85 15.30
CA PRO A 280 23.56 26.84 13.99
C PRO A 280 22.24 27.60 14.04
N THR A 281 22.05 28.57 13.14
CA THR A 281 20.84 29.41 13.05
C THR A 281 19.71 28.69 12.31
N ALA A 282 20.04 27.81 11.37
CA ALA A 282 19.09 26.91 10.72
C ALA A 282 19.79 25.60 10.33
N ILE A 283 19.10 24.47 10.45
CA ILE A 283 19.59 23.18 9.95
C ILE A 283 18.69 22.75 8.80
N ARG A 284 19.19 22.88 7.57
CA ARG A 284 18.54 22.34 6.37
C ARG A 284 18.91 20.87 6.23
N PHE A 285 17.90 20.02 6.33
CA PHE A 285 18.04 18.59 6.08
C PHE A 285 17.55 18.28 4.67
N GLU A 286 18.49 18.01 3.75
CA GLU A 286 18.16 17.40 2.47
C GLU A 286 18.49 15.90 2.53
N SER A 287 17.48 15.08 2.24
CA SER A 287 17.61 13.62 2.19
C SER A 287 17.13 13.18 0.83
N GLU A 288 18.07 12.95 -0.07
CA GLU A 288 17.80 12.34 -1.36
C GLU A 288 17.87 10.81 -1.20
N ILE A 289 16.82 10.11 -1.62
CA ILE A 289 16.83 8.65 -1.70
C ILE A 289 17.45 8.33 -3.06
N GLU A 290 18.74 7.99 -3.10
CA GLU A 290 19.35 7.50 -4.35
C GLU A 290 18.60 6.24 -4.82
N SER A 291 18.11 6.28 -6.07
CA SER A 291 17.46 5.14 -6.74
C SER A 291 18.51 4.04 -6.99
N SER A 292 18.83 3.27 -5.95
CA SER A 292 19.93 2.29 -5.98
C SER A 292 19.71 1.18 -7.01
N PHE A 293 18.45 0.78 -7.23
CA PHE A 293 18.10 -0.19 -8.28
C PHE A 293 18.28 0.42 -9.67
N GLU A 294 17.90 1.67 -9.86
CA GLU A 294 18.07 2.34 -11.15
C GLU A 294 19.55 2.45 -11.52
N LYS A 295 20.37 2.98 -10.61
CA LYS A 295 21.81 3.14 -10.85
C LYS A 295 22.58 1.83 -11.02
N ARG A 296 22.19 0.75 -10.32
CA ARG A 296 22.96 -0.51 -10.32
C ARG A 296 22.41 -1.61 -11.22
N LEU A 297 21.11 -1.59 -11.52
CA LEU A 297 20.48 -2.59 -12.36
C LEU A 297 20.05 -1.99 -13.70
N TYR A 298 19.27 -0.91 -13.68
CA TYR A 298 18.70 -0.36 -14.92
C TYR A 298 19.72 0.38 -15.78
N ASP A 299 20.49 1.30 -15.20
CA ASP A 299 21.49 2.08 -15.93
C ASP A 299 22.52 1.21 -16.66
N PRO A 300 23.17 0.21 -16.04
CA PRO A 300 24.12 -0.63 -16.76
C PRO A 300 23.46 -1.46 -17.87
N ILE A 301 22.21 -1.93 -17.67
CA ILE A 301 21.47 -2.64 -18.72
C ILE A 301 21.12 -1.69 -19.87
N LYS A 302 20.64 -0.48 -19.55
CA LYS A 302 20.33 0.58 -20.53
C LYS A 302 21.56 0.95 -21.33
N ASP A 303 22.68 1.21 -20.66
CA ASP A 303 23.93 1.60 -21.28
C ASP A 303 24.48 0.46 -22.15
N TRP A 304 24.33 -0.80 -21.73
CA TRP A 304 24.68 -1.96 -22.53
C TRP A 304 23.80 -2.08 -23.79
N ILE A 305 22.47 -1.90 -23.66
CA ILE A 305 21.54 -1.91 -24.80
C ILE A 305 21.91 -0.80 -25.80
N LEU A 306 22.18 0.41 -25.32
CA LEU A 306 22.57 1.55 -26.16
C LEU A 306 23.91 1.28 -26.85
N ALA A 307 24.90 0.72 -26.14
CA ALA A 307 26.18 0.37 -26.73
C ALA A 307 26.05 -0.69 -27.84
N VAL A 308 25.17 -1.69 -27.66
CA VAL A 308 24.86 -2.68 -28.71
C VAL A 308 24.15 -2.01 -29.89
N ALA A 309 23.19 -1.12 -29.64
CA ALA A 309 22.46 -0.40 -30.67
C ALA A 309 23.40 0.48 -31.52
N ASP A 310 24.33 1.20 -30.89
CA ASP A 310 25.33 2.02 -31.59
C ASP A 310 26.28 1.16 -32.43
N ARG A 311 26.67 -0.02 -31.93
CA ARG A 311 27.50 -0.97 -32.66
C ARG A 311 26.76 -1.59 -33.86
N MET A 312 25.46 -1.83 -33.73
CA MET A 312 24.61 -2.27 -34.84
C MET A 312 24.41 -1.16 -35.89
N ARG A 313 24.33 0.10 -35.46
CA ARG A 313 24.25 1.25 -36.38
C ARG A 313 25.49 1.36 -37.26
N ALA A 314 26.66 1.00 -36.75
CA ALA A 314 27.90 0.93 -37.54
C ALA A 314 27.89 -0.17 -38.61
N VAL A 315 27.09 -1.24 -38.44
CA VAL A 315 26.91 -2.31 -39.46
C VAL A 315 26.06 -1.81 -40.63
N GLN A 316 25.20 -0.80 -40.41
CA GLN A 316 24.38 -0.17 -41.45
C GLN A 316 25.06 1.02 -42.15
N ALA A 317 26.40 1.00 -42.27
CA ALA A 317 27.23 2.11 -42.76
C ALA A 317 27.07 2.52 -44.24
N GLY A 318 25.93 2.24 -44.88
CA GLY A 318 25.56 2.81 -46.18
C GLY A 318 26.31 2.29 -47.40
N SER A 319 27.23 1.31 -47.25
CA SER A 319 27.94 0.74 -48.39
C SER A 319 27.16 -0.44 -49.00
N ILE A 320 26.82 -0.32 -50.28
CA ILE A 320 26.06 -1.34 -51.04
C ILE A 320 26.79 -2.69 -51.04
N HIS A 321 28.13 -2.66 -51.08
CA HIS A 321 28.95 -3.88 -51.10
C HIS A 321 28.89 -4.66 -49.77
N ALA A 322 28.77 -3.99 -48.62
CA ALA A 322 28.58 -4.67 -47.34
C ALA A 322 27.21 -5.34 -47.26
N TYR A 323 26.15 -4.70 -47.77
CA TYR A 323 24.82 -5.30 -47.84
C TYR A 323 24.78 -6.54 -48.74
N LEU A 324 25.42 -6.50 -49.91
CA LEU A 324 25.52 -7.67 -50.79
C LEU A 324 26.28 -8.82 -50.13
N ALA A 325 27.36 -8.53 -49.40
CA ALA A 325 28.10 -9.52 -48.63
C ALA A 325 27.23 -10.14 -47.51
N TYR A 326 26.46 -9.32 -46.77
CA TYR A 326 25.54 -9.82 -45.75
C TYR A 326 24.44 -10.72 -46.33
N ILE A 327 23.87 -10.34 -47.48
CA ILE A 327 22.87 -11.15 -48.18
C ILE A 327 23.48 -12.48 -48.63
N PHE A 328 24.66 -12.46 -49.26
CA PHE A 328 25.35 -13.67 -49.71
C PHE A 328 25.69 -14.63 -48.56
N VAL A 329 26.24 -14.11 -47.46
CA VAL A 329 26.56 -14.91 -46.26
C VAL A 329 25.29 -15.48 -45.64
N THR A 330 24.23 -14.67 -45.55
CA THR A 330 22.93 -15.11 -45.01
C THR A 330 22.30 -16.19 -45.90
N LEU A 331 22.43 -16.09 -47.21
CA LEU A 331 21.94 -17.09 -48.17
C LEU A 331 22.70 -18.41 -48.04
N ILE A 332 24.03 -18.37 -47.86
CA ILE A 332 24.86 -19.56 -47.59
C ILE A 332 24.45 -20.22 -46.27
N LEU A 333 24.26 -19.42 -45.22
CA LEU A 333 23.82 -19.95 -43.92
C LEU A 333 22.42 -20.57 -44.02
N LEU A 334 21.48 -19.92 -44.70
CA LEU A 334 20.14 -20.45 -44.93
C LEU A 334 20.16 -21.73 -45.78
N LEU A 335 21.07 -21.86 -46.75
CA LEU A 335 21.24 -23.11 -47.51
C LEU A 335 21.85 -24.21 -46.67
N LEU A 336 22.87 -23.92 -45.85
CA LEU A 336 23.52 -24.91 -44.98
C LEU A 336 22.60 -25.43 -43.87
N PHE A 337 21.78 -24.55 -43.29
CA PHE A 337 20.87 -24.90 -42.19
C PHE A 337 19.47 -25.28 -42.68
N GLY A 338 19.00 -24.71 -43.78
CA GLY A 338 17.70 -25.00 -44.39
C GLY A 338 17.68 -26.25 -45.26
N ALA A 339 18.81 -26.67 -45.85
CA ALA A 339 18.90 -27.94 -46.59
C ALA A 339 19.14 -29.16 -45.67
N ARG A 340 19.11 -28.97 -44.35
CA ARG A 340 19.18 -30.05 -43.34
C ARG A 340 17.84 -30.33 -42.65
N GLY A 341 16.74 -29.81 -43.19
CA GLY A 341 15.36 -30.25 -42.88
C GLY A 341 14.72 -30.87 -44.11
#